data_AF-A0A2G9N019-F1
#
_entry.id   AF-A0A2G9N019-F1
#
_cell.length_a   1.000
_cell.length_b   1.000
_cell.length_c   1.000
_cell.angle_alpha   90.00
_cell.angle_beta   90.00
_cell.angle_gamma   90.00
#
_symmetry.space_group_name_H-M   'P 1'
#
loop_
_entity.id
_entity.type
_entity.pdbx_description
1 polymer ?
#
loop_
_entity_poly.entity_id
_entity_poly.type
_entity_poly.pdbx_seq_one_letter_code
_entity_poly.pdbx_strand_id
1 'polypeptide(L)'
;MLFVLLLFLVITPAFAQLSDRTGLVNRLDVKTGGHSFEVQTVSNFDVSNYTFDEEQKRLTLYVTSGLENNLGEIYIPKTLLSGNFTFYINGQQYHPVVKINEQISFITLNFTGSGDSKIEIIGTDYLHGVNQTSVDEPPVEIDNGGGCLIATATYGSELAPQVQQLRELRDNQLLKTESGKLFMISFNDVYYSFSPAIADYERENPVFKQIVKIVITPMLSTLSILSLSDDSEFMMLGLGVSVILLNIGMYLVAPVIVIVKIAKKF
;
A
#
# COMPACT_ATOMS: atom_id res chain seq x y z
N MET A 1 -16.01 -19.26 37.98
CA MET A 1 -15.14 -19.07 36.80
C MET A 1 -15.78 -17.95 35.98
N LEU A 2 -15.35 -16.71 36.18
CA LEU A 2 -16.03 -15.52 35.65
C LEU A 2 -15.42 -15.17 34.30
N PHE A 3 -16.21 -15.36 33.23
CA PHE A 3 -15.88 -15.02 31.86
C PHE A 3 -15.92 -13.50 31.71
N VAL A 4 -14.77 -12.84 31.62
CA VAL A 4 -14.71 -11.41 31.31
C VAL A 4 -14.83 -11.28 29.80
N LEU A 5 -16.05 -10.99 29.36
CA LEU A 5 -16.39 -10.65 27.99
C LEU A 5 -15.79 -9.27 27.66
N LEU A 6 -14.69 -9.25 26.93
CA LEU A 6 -14.07 -8.03 26.42
C LEU A 6 -14.89 -7.55 25.22
N LEU A 7 -15.81 -6.61 25.48
CA LEU A 7 -16.63 -5.99 24.45
C LEU A 7 -15.75 -5.02 23.64
N PHE A 8 -15.12 -5.52 22.56
CA PHE A 8 -14.51 -4.64 21.56
C PHE A 8 -15.63 -3.91 20.82
N LEU A 9 -15.81 -2.64 21.16
CA LEU A 9 -16.64 -1.72 20.41
C LEU A 9 -15.88 -1.39 19.12
N VAL A 10 -16.02 -2.25 18.11
CA VAL A 10 -15.52 -1.99 16.76
C VAL A 10 -16.36 -0.85 16.20
N ILE A 11 -15.86 0.37 16.33
CA ILE A 11 -16.36 1.49 15.55
C ILE A 11 -15.94 1.18 14.12
N THR A 12 -16.84 0.64 13.32
CA THR A 12 -16.61 0.50 11.88
C THR A 12 -16.56 1.90 11.30
N PRO A 13 -15.41 2.41 10.84
CA PRO A 13 -15.40 3.57 9.95
C PRO A 13 -16.35 3.29 8.78
N ALA A 14 -17.25 4.23 8.52
CA ALA A 14 -18.14 4.19 7.36
C ALA A 14 -17.30 4.36 6.10
N PHE A 15 -16.71 3.27 5.63
CA PHE A 15 -16.05 3.23 4.33
C PHE A 15 -17.10 3.08 3.24
N ALA A 16 -16.92 3.86 2.18
CA ALA A 16 -17.38 3.47 0.86
C ALA A 16 -16.91 2.02 0.63
N GLN A 17 -17.88 1.18 0.33
CA GLN A 17 -17.73 -0.26 0.19
C GLN A 17 -16.57 -0.57 -0.78
N LEU A 18 -15.39 -0.88 -0.23
CA LEU A 18 -14.40 -1.64 -0.99
C LEU A 18 -15.09 -2.93 -1.41
N SER A 19 -15.01 -3.28 -2.68
CA SER A 19 -15.50 -4.57 -3.15
C SER A 19 -14.70 -5.65 -2.42
N ASP A 20 -15.32 -6.25 -1.41
CA ASP A 20 -14.83 -7.35 -0.58
C ASP A 20 -14.77 -8.66 -1.38
N ARG A 21 -14.10 -8.63 -2.54
CA ARG A 21 -13.87 -9.79 -3.39
C ARG A 21 -12.38 -10.03 -3.44
N THR A 22 -11.95 -11.17 -2.89
CA THR A 22 -10.60 -11.71 -3.05
C THR A 22 -10.31 -11.91 -4.55
N GLY A 23 -9.70 -10.90 -5.18
CA GLY A 23 -9.27 -10.94 -6.58
C GLY A 23 -7.90 -11.60 -6.73
N LEU A 24 -7.67 -12.21 -7.89
CA LEU A 24 -6.35 -12.62 -8.35
C LEU A 24 -5.45 -11.39 -8.45
N VAL A 25 -4.28 -11.46 -7.81
CA VAL A 25 -3.29 -10.37 -7.82
C VAL A 25 -2.20 -10.74 -8.81
N ASN A 26 -1.98 -9.91 -9.81
CA ASN A 26 -0.85 -10.03 -10.73
C ASN A 26 0.09 -8.83 -10.60
N ARG A 27 1.40 -9.09 -10.72
CA ARG A 27 2.45 -8.07 -10.75
C ARG A 27 3.18 -8.19 -12.07
N LEU A 28 3.20 -7.11 -12.84
CA LEU A 28 3.73 -7.06 -14.19
C LEU A 28 4.96 -6.15 -14.20
N ASP A 29 6.13 -6.74 -14.40
CA ASP A 29 7.41 -6.01 -14.45
C ASP A 29 7.64 -5.43 -15.85
N VAL A 30 7.09 -4.25 -16.11
CA VAL A 30 7.24 -3.55 -17.39
C VAL A 30 8.64 -2.97 -17.51
N LYS A 31 9.46 -3.56 -18.37
CA LYS A 31 10.83 -3.11 -18.68
C LYS A 31 10.84 -2.26 -19.93
N THR A 32 11.24 -1.01 -19.79
CA THR A 32 11.12 -0.02 -20.87
C THR A 32 12.05 1.17 -20.59
N GLY A 33 12.67 1.74 -21.62
CA GLY A 33 13.58 2.88 -21.46
C GLY A 33 14.71 2.68 -20.43
N GLY A 34 15.21 1.45 -20.26
CA GLY A 34 16.25 1.10 -19.30
C GLY A 34 15.80 0.96 -17.84
N HIS A 35 14.51 1.10 -17.56
CA HIS A 35 13.94 1.04 -16.21
C HIS A 35 12.95 -0.13 -16.08
N SER A 36 12.68 -0.54 -14.85
CA SER A 36 11.67 -1.56 -14.53
C SER A 36 10.57 -0.92 -13.68
N PHE A 37 9.32 -1.08 -14.11
CA PHE A 37 8.15 -0.54 -13.44
C PHE A 37 7.17 -1.66 -13.08
N GLU A 38 6.76 -1.75 -11.81
CA GLU A 38 5.76 -2.72 -11.37
C GLU A 38 4.35 -2.16 -11.63
N VAL A 39 3.59 -2.79 -12.53
CA VAL A 39 2.16 -2.57 -12.70
C VAL A 39 1.42 -3.68 -11.94
N GLN A 40 0.49 -3.31 -11.06
CA GLN A 40 -0.29 -4.30 -10.30
C GLN A 40 -1.72 -4.37 -10.82
N THR A 41 -2.30 -5.57 -10.84
CA THR A 41 -3.72 -5.78 -11.09
C THR A 41 -4.37 -6.60 -9.98
N VAL A 42 -5.62 -6.31 -9.66
CA VAL A 42 -6.47 -7.11 -8.75
C VAL A 42 -7.81 -7.38 -9.45
N SER A 43 -8.09 -8.62 -9.81
CA SER A 43 -9.24 -8.94 -10.68
C SER A 43 -9.88 -10.29 -10.41
N ASN A 44 -11.12 -10.49 -10.87
CA ASN A 44 -11.75 -11.81 -10.91
C ASN A 44 -11.45 -12.61 -12.20
N PHE A 45 -10.55 -12.09 -13.04
CA PHE A 45 -10.01 -12.71 -14.23
C PHE A 45 -8.48 -12.83 -14.12
N ASP A 46 -7.90 -13.78 -14.85
CA ASP A 46 -6.46 -13.99 -14.89
C ASP A 46 -5.79 -13.07 -15.91
N VAL A 47 -4.56 -12.63 -15.64
CA VAL A 47 -3.74 -11.86 -16.58
C VAL A 47 -2.66 -12.80 -17.10
N SER A 48 -2.92 -13.41 -18.25
CA SER A 48 -2.08 -14.47 -18.80
C SER A 48 -0.79 -13.94 -19.43
N ASN A 49 -0.82 -12.71 -19.96
CA ASN A 49 0.37 -12.05 -20.52
C ASN A 49 0.20 -10.52 -20.59
N TYR A 50 1.30 -9.80 -20.83
CA TYR A 50 1.29 -8.37 -21.09
C TYR A 50 2.37 -7.97 -22.09
N THR A 51 2.16 -6.83 -22.75
CA THR A 51 3.17 -6.18 -23.60
C THR A 51 3.12 -4.67 -23.37
N PHE A 52 4.26 -4.00 -23.58
CA PHE A 52 4.35 -2.56 -23.53
C PHE A 52 4.99 -2.04 -24.82
N ASP A 53 4.37 -1.04 -25.44
CA ASP A 53 4.80 -0.40 -26.68
C ASP A 53 5.19 1.05 -26.37
N GLU A 54 6.48 1.35 -26.46
CA GLU A 54 7.03 2.66 -26.09
C GLU A 54 6.60 3.77 -27.05
N GLU A 55 6.55 3.49 -28.36
CA GLU A 55 6.19 4.48 -29.38
C GLU A 55 4.72 4.87 -29.26
N GLN A 56 3.86 3.88 -29.01
CA GLN A 56 2.42 4.10 -28.87
C GLN A 56 1.99 4.37 -27.43
N LYS A 57 2.93 4.37 -26.47
CA LYS A 57 2.68 4.58 -25.04
C LYS A 57 1.55 3.68 -24.55
N ARG A 58 1.60 2.40 -24.93
CA ARG A 58 0.50 1.44 -24.73
C ARG A 58 0.93 0.28 -23.88
N LEU A 59 0.20 0.06 -22.79
CA LEU A 59 0.20 -1.19 -22.05
C LEU A 59 -0.95 -2.07 -22.55
N THR A 60 -0.64 -3.28 -23.01
CA THR A 60 -1.63 -4.27 -23.43
C THR A 60 -1.61 -5.44 -22.46
N LEU A 61 -2.78 -5.76 -21.90
CA LEU A 61 -3.00 -6.92 -21.03
C LEU A 61 -3.81 -7.97 -21.80
N TYR A 62 -3.32 -9.19 -21.79
CA TYR A 62 -4.04 -10.37 -22.27
C TYR A 62 -4.64 -11.04 -21.04
N VAL A 63 -5.97 -11.09 -20.99
CA VAL A 63 -6.71 -11.59 -19.83
C VAL A 63 -7.60 -12.75 -20.23
N THR A 64 -7.79 -13.70 -19.33
CA THR A 64 -8.65 -14.85 -19.52
C THR A 64 -9.66 -14.91 -18.38
N SER A 65 -10.95 -14.98 -18.71
CA SER A 65 -12.02 -15.09 -17.71
C SER A 65 -12.93 -16.29 -17.95
N GLY A 66 -13.25 -17.00 -16.87
CA GLY A 66 -14.31 -18.01 -16.85
C GLY A 66 -15.70 -17.44 -16.52
N LEU A 67 -15.82 -16.12 -16.30
CA LEU A 67 -17.03 -15.45 -15.83
C LEU A 67 -17.55 -14.48 -16.90
N GLU A 68 -18.87 -14.32 -16.97
CA GLU A 68 -19.50 -13.32 -17.83
C GLU A 68 -19.32 -11.89 -17.32
N ASN A 69 -19.22 -11.69 -16.00
CA ASN A 69 -19.05 -10.36 -15.41
C ASN A 69 -17.64 -10.23 -14.83
N ASN A 70 -16.86 -9.32 -15.40
CA ASN A 70 -15.46 -9.10 -15.07
C ASN A 70 -15.26 -7.79 -14.34
N LEU A 71 -14.57 -7.86 -13.20
CA LEU A 71 -14.19 -6.73 -12.38
C LEU A 71 -12.69 -6.77 -12.16
N GLY A 72 -12.03 -5.64 -12.38
CA GLY A 72 -10.60 -5.53 -12.20
C GLY A 72 -10.18 -4.13 -11.78
N GLU A 73 -9.10 -4.08 -11.02
CA GLU A 73 -8.40 -2.87 -10.65
C GLU A 73 -6.99 -2.93 -11.21
N ILE A 74 -6.51 -1.83 -11.78
CA ILE A 74 -5.16 -1.72 -12.34
C ILE A 74 -4.49 -0.49 -11.74
N TYR A 75 -3.25 -0.67 -11.31
CA TYR A 75 -2.42 0.35 -10.68
C TYR A 75 -1.19 0.57 -11.55
N ILE A 76 -1.11 1.72 -12.22
CA ILE A 76 -0.04 2.06 -13.16
C ILE A 76 0.81 3.20 -12.58
N PRO A 77 2.13 3.03 -12.40
CA PRO A 77 3.01 4.12 -12.01
C PRO A 77 2.96 5.28 -13.02
N LYS A 78 2.81 6.51 -12.55
CA LYS A 78 2.82 7.71 -13.41
C LYS A 78 4.18 7.96 -14.05
N THR A 79 5.24 7.45 -13.43
CA THR A 79 6.59 7.41 -14.00
C THR A 79 6.69 6.47 -15.20
N LEU A 80 5.81 5.46 -15.32
CA LEU A 80 5.71 4.61 -16.52
C LEU A 80 4.80 5.28 -17.55
N LEU A 81 3.53 5.48 -17.20
CA LEU A 81 2.50 5.92 -18.14
C LEU A 81 1.54 6.89 -17.44
N SER A 82 1.32 8.07 -18.04
CA SER A 82 0.55 9.14 -17.40
C SER A 82 -0.17 10.07 -18.39
N GLY A 83 -0.80 11.12 -17.84
CA GLY A 83 -1.64 12.05 -18.55
C GLY A 83 -3.05 11.51 -18.78
N ASN A 84 -3.64 11.81 -19.93
CA ASN A 84 -4.97 11.28 -20.28
C ASN A 84 -4.84 9.85 -20.78
N PHE A 85 -5.80 9.01 -20.41
CA PHE A 85 -5.83 7.62 -20.82
C PHE A 85 -6.95 7.35 -21.81
N THR A 86 -6.64 6.54 -22.82
CA THR A 86 -7.63 5.93 -23.73
C THR A 86 -7.60 4.42 -23.52
N PHE A 87 -8.76 3.80 -23.40
CA PHE A 87 -8.87 2.37 -23.14
C PHE A 87 -9.62 1.67 -24.27
N TYR A 88 -9.16 0.48 -24.61
CA TYR A 88 -9.89 -0.43 -25.50
C TYR A 88 -10.02 -1.81 -24.85
N ILE A 89 -11.17 -2.44 -25.03
CA ILE A 89 -11.39 -3.84 -24.72
C ILE A 89 -11.78 -4.52 -26.02
N ASN A 90 -10.99 -5.50 -26.46
CA ASN A 90 -11.19 -6.21 -27.73
C ASN A 90 -11.30 -5.27 -28.95
N GLY A 91 -10.55 -4.17 -28.93
CA GLY A 91 -10.56 -3.14 -29.99
C GLY A 91 -11.72 -2.14 -29.93
N GLN A 92 -12.66 -2.30 -28.99
CA GLN A 92 -13.74 -1.33 -28.77
C GLN A 92 -13.36 -0.37 -27.64
N GLN A 93 -13.56 0.93 -27.87
CA GLN A 93 -13.24 1.95 -26.88
C GLN A 93 -14.08 1.76 -25.60
N TYR A 94 -13.40 1.84 -24.46
CA TYR A 94 -13.96 1.64 -23.12
C TYR A 94 -13.67 2.87 -22.25
N HIS A 95 -14.58 3.18 -21.33
CA HIS A 95 -14.47 4.35 -20.44
C HIS A 95 -14.50 3.88 -18.98
N PRO A 96 -13.35 3.50 -18.41
CA PRO A 96 -13.27 3.11 -17.01
C PRO A 96 -13.43 4.30 -16.06
N VAL A 97 -13.61 3.98 -14.78
CA VAL A 97 -13.36 4.95 -13.72
C VAL A 97 -11.86 5.04 -13.49
N VAL A 98 -11.29 6.21 -13.69
CA VAL A 98 -9.86 6.48 -13.45
C VAL A 98 -9.74 7.47 -12.30
N LYS A 99 -8.96 7.12 -11.29
CA LYS A 99 -8.53 8.02 -10.21
C LYS A 99 -7.02 8.17 -10.28
N ILE A 100 -6.54 9.39 -10.28
CA ILE A 100 -5.10 9.69 -10.38
C ILE A 100 -4.67 10.28 -9.04
N ASN A 101 -3.57 9.78 -8.49
CA ASN A 101 -2.90 10.42 -7.36
C ASN A 101 -1.51 10.93 -7.79
N GLU A 102 -0.63 11.27 -6.84
CA GLU A 102 0.68 11.82 -7.17
C GLU A 102 1.60 10.81 -7.87
N GLN A 103 1.51 9.52 -7.53
CA GLN A 103 2.46 8.49 -7.95
C GLN A 103 1.89 7.47 -8.95
N ILE A 104 0.58 7.20 -8.92
CA ILE A 104 -0.08 6.17 -9.71
C ILE A 104 -1.38 6.65 -10.35
N SER A 105 -1.78 5.93 -11.38
CA SER A 105 -3.12 5.96 -11.97
C SER A 105 -3.84 4.68 -11.57
N PHE A 106 -4.96 4.81 -10.86
CA PHE A 106 -5.85 3.74 -10.43
C PHE A 106 -7.02 3.63 -11.41
N ILE A 107 -7.15 2.48 -12.06
CA ILE A 107 -8.17 2.21 -13.07
C ILE A 107 -9.09 1.11 -12.56
N THR A 108 -10.39 1.38 -12.52
CA THR A 108 -11.41 0.37 -12.24
C THR A 108 -12.08 -0.06 -13.55
N LEU A 109 -12.02 -1.35 -13.83
CA LEU A 109 -12.61 -2.03 -14.98
C LEU A 109 -13.85 -2.82 -14.56
N ASN A 110 -14.90 -2.68 -15.37
CA ASN A 110 -16.10 -3.51 -15.33
C ASN A 110 -16.57 -3.80 -16.76
N PHE A 111 -16.43 -5.05 -17.21
CA PHE A 111 -16.81 -5.44 -18.58
C PHE A 111 -17.46 -6.83 -18.59
N THR A 112 -18.22 -7.09 -19.66
CA THR A 112 -18.91 -8.37 -19.86
C THR A 112 -18.23 -9.22 -20.92
N GLY A 113 -18.20 -10.53 -20.71
CA GLY A 113 -17.72 -11.52 -21.68
C GLY A 113 -16.81 -12.57 -21.06
N SER A 114 -16.99 -13.82 -21.45
CA SER A 114 -16.15 -14.95 -21.05
C SER A 114 -15.10 -15.29 -22.12
N GLY A 115 -14.01 -15.94 -21.71
CA GLY A 115 -12.88 -16.32 -22.56
C GLY A 115 -11.75 -15.30 -22.53
N ASP A 116 -10.97 -15.27 -23.61
CA ASP A 116 -9.82 -14.38 -23.75
C ASP A 116 -10.27 -12.97 -24.16
N SER A 117 -9.66 -11.97 -23.55
CA SER A 117 -9.86 -10.57 -23.87
C SER A 117 -8.55 -9.81 -23.90
N LYS A 118 -8.48 -8.79 -24.74
CA LYS A 118 -7.35 -7.89 -24.87
C LYS A 118 -7.74 -6.52 -24.35
N ILE A 119 -7.05 -6.06 -23.31
CA ILE A 119 -7.24 -4.72 -22.72
C ILE A 119 -6.05 -3.87 -23.13
N GLU A 120 -6.31 -2.72 -23.73
CA GLU A 120 -5.27 -1.78 -24.18
C GLU A 120 -5.44 -0.47 -23.44
N ILE A 121 -4.37 -0.01 -22.81
CA ILE A 121 -4.31 1.21 -22.00
C ILE A 121 -3.27 2.12 -22.62
N ILE A 122 -3.72 3.26 -23.17
CA ILE A 122 -2.88 4.19 -23.91
C ILE A 122 -2.80 5.49 -23.13
N GLY A 123 -1.60 5.88 -22.71
CA GLY A 123 -1.36 7.15 -22.04
C GLY A 123 -0.92 8.24 -23.01
N THR A 124 -1.14 9.50 -22.67
CA THR A 124 -0.58 10.62 -23.45
C THR A 124 0.90 10.86 -23.16
N ASP A 125 1.40 10.43 -21.99
CA ASP A 125 2.79 10.63 -21.58
C ASP A 125 3.45 9.32 -21.08
N TYR A 126 4.76 9.23 -21.27
CA TYR A 126 5.61 8.05 -21.01
C TYR A 126 6.95 8.51 -20.40
N LEU A 127 7.42 7.83 -19.35
CA LEU A 127 8.63 8.21 -18.60
C LEU A 127 8.58 9.61 -17.97
N HIS A 128 7.42 10.00 -17.45
CA HIS A 128 7.27 11.31 -16.81
C HIS A 128 8.13 11.40 -15.54
N GLY A 129 9.08 12.34 -15.51
CA GLY A 129 9.98 12.55 -14.37
C GLY A 129 11.16 11.58 -14.29
N VAL A 130 11.40 10.76 -15.31
CA VAL A 130 12.57 9.87 -15.40
C VAL A 130 13.59 10.48 -16.37
N ASN A 131 14.69 11.02 -15.84
CA ASN A 131 15.77 11.54 -16.67
C ASN A 131 16.46 10.37 -17.39
N GLN A 132 16.32 10.31 -18.71
CA GLN A 132 17.06 9.37 -19.56
C GLN A 132 18.56 9.70 -19.49
N THR A 133 19.26 9.09 -18.54
CA THR A 133 20.72 9.03 -18.56
C THR A 133 21.08 7.57 -18.70
N SER A 134 21.61 7.21 -19.86
CA SER A 134 22.30 5.95 -20.07
C SER A 134 23.46 5.86 -19.08
N VAL A 135 23.39 4.88 -18.19
CA VAL A 135 24.47 4.61 -17.24
C VAL A 135 24.68 3.09 -17.20
N ASP A 136 25.67 2.64 -17.98
CA ASP A 136 26.49 1.48 -17.63
C ASP A 136 27.30 1.89 -16.38
N GLU A 137 26.84 1.53 -15.17
CA GLU A 137 27.63 1.60 -13.92
C GLU A 137 26.95 0.73 -12.82
N PRO A 138 27.66 0.41 -11.73
CA PRO A 138 27.56 -0.84 -10.97
C PRO A 138 26.33 -0.79 -10.01
N PRO A 139 26.06 -1.81 -9.16
CA PRO A 139 24.72 -1.99 -8.59
C PRO A 139 24.32 -0.75 -7.79
N VAL A 140 23.28 -0.08 -8.30
CA VAL A 140 22.68 1.11 -7.72
C VAL A 140 22.22 0.75 -6.31
N GLU A 141 22.81 1.39 -5.30
CA GLU A 141 22.19 1.47 -3.98
C GLU A 141 20.83 2.14 -4.17
N ILE A 142 19.77 1.34 -3.99
CA ILE A 142 18.39 1.82 -3.98
C ILE A 142 18.33 2.85 -2.86
N ASP A 143 18.13 4.11 -3.21
CA ASP A 143 17.68 5.12 -2.27
C ASP A 143 16.31 4.67 -1.73
N ASN A 144 16.32 4.01 -0.58
CA ASN A 144 15.17 3.42 0.12
C ASN A 144 14.30 4.51 0.79
N GLY A 145 14.18 5.68 0.18
CA GLY A 145 13.54 6.84 0.78
C GLY A 145 12.02 6.84 0.59
N GLY A 146 11.26 6.21 1.50
CA GLY A 146 9.87 6.64 1.75
C GLY A 146 8.77 5.58 1.92
N GLY A 147 9.08 4.28 1.82
CA GLY A 147 8.10 3.18 1.91
C GLY A 147 7.85 2.66 3.33
N CYS A 148 6.64 2.14 3.59
CA CYS A 148 6.31 1.46 4.85
C CYS A 148 6.75 -0.02 4.82
N LEU A 149 8.04 -0.28 4.64
CA LEU A 149 8.64 -1.60 4.35
C LEU A 149 8.12 -2.76 5.22
N ILE A 150 8.12 -2.57 6.55
CA ILE A 150 7.63 -3.59 7.50
C ILE A 150 6.14 -3.86 7.27
N ALA A 151 5.31 -2.80 7.24
CA ALA A 151 3.88 -2.96 7.05
C ALA A 151 3.56 -3.60 5.69
N THR A 152 4.32 -3.25 4.65
CA THR A 152 4.20 -3.87 3.32
C THR A 152 4.53 -5.35 3.35
N ALA A 153 5.62 -5.75 4.00
CA ALA A 153 5.98 -7.15 4.13
C ALA A 153 4.92 -7.93 4.95
N THR A 154 4.41 -7.31 6.02
CA THR A 154 3.37 -7.86 6.88
C THR A 154 2.01 -8.03 6.18
N TYR A 155 1.55 -7.03 5.44
CA TYR A 155 0.22 -7.04 4.81
C TYR A 155 0.27 -7.48 3.34
N GLY A 156 1.46 -7.68 2.78
CA GLY A 156 1.70 -8.29 1.47
C GLY A 156 1.64 -7.33 0.28
N SER A 157 1.30 -6.07 0.49
CA SER A 157 1.27 -5.05 -0.57
C SER A 157 1.45 -3.65 0.02
N GLU A 158 2.16 -2.79 -0.70
CA GLU A 158 2.17 -1.35 -0.45
C GLU A 158 0.75 -0.76 -0.60
N LEU A 159 -0.15 -1.46 -1.29
CA LEU A 159 -1.55 -1.07 -1.49
C LEU A 159 -2.51 -1.65 -0.46
N ALA A 160 -2.01 -2.40 0.52
CA ALA A 160 -2.87 -2.93 1.58
C ALA A 160 -3.56 -1.77 2.34
N PRO A 161 -4.84 -1.92 2.75
CA PRO A 161 -5.58 -0.86 3.43
C PRO A 161 -4.86 -0.30 4.66
N GLN A 162 -4.16 -1.16 5.40
CA GLN A 162 -3.37 -0.79 6.57
C GLN A 162 -2.16 0.08 6.21
N VAL A 163 -1.52 -0.18 5.07
CA VAL A 163 -0.38 0.60 4.57
C VAL A 163 -0.85 1.93 4.00
N GLN A 164 -1.99 1.94 3.29
CA GLN A 164 -2.61 3.16 2.79
C GLN A 164 -3.05 4.08 3.94
N GLN A 165 -3.63 3.52 5.01
CA GLN A 165 -4.01 4.28 6.19
C GLN A 165 -2.81 5.01 6.81
N LEU A 166 -1.65 4.36 6.89
CA LEU A 166 -0.42 4.98 7.39
C LEU A 166 0.02 6.16 6.51
N ARG A 167 -0.08 6.01 5.19
CA ARG A 167 0.28 7.06 4.23
C ARG A 167 -0.68 8.22 4.29
N GLU A 168 -1.98 7.96 4.30
CA GLU A 168 -3.00 9.01 4.44
C GLU A 168 -2.82 9.78 5.74
N LEU A 169 -2.52 9.09 6.85
CA LEU A 169 -2.25 9.74 8.12
C LEU A 169 -0.98 10.60 8.07
N ARG A 170 0.10 10.07 7.47
CA ARG A 170 1.34 10.82 7.28
C ARG A 170 1.10 12.09 6.46
N ASP A 171 0.50 11.93 5.29
CA ASP A 171 0.42 12.97 4.27
C ASP A 171 -0.65 14.00 4.63
N ASN A 172 -1.80 13.56 5.14
CA ASN A 172 -2.94 14.45 5.39
C ASN A 172 -3.04 14.97 6.82
N GLN A 173 -2.26 14.45 7.77
CA GLN A 173 -2.29 14.89 9.17
C GLN A 173 -0.90 15.29 9.65
N LEU A 174 0.06 14.37 9.66
CA LEU A 174 1.39 14.62 10.24
C LEU A 174 2.17 15.71 9.50
N LEU A 175 2.28 15.61 8.17
CA LEU A 175 3.08 16.55 7.36
C LEU A 175 2.46 17.94 7.21
N LYS A 176 1.21 18.13 7.64
CA LYS A 176 0.60 19.45 7.71
C LYS A 176 1.01 20.28 8.93
N THR A 177 1.69 19.65 9.88
CA THR A 177 2.15 20.28 11.12
C THR A 177 3.68 20.25 11.22
N GLU A 178 4.29 21.30 11.75
CA GLU A 178 5.72 21.38 12.04
C GLU A 178 6.15 20.30 13.05
N SER A 179 5.34 20.08 14.09
CA SER A 179 5.57 19.00 15.06
C SER A 179 5.58 17.61 14.41
N GLY A 180 4.63 17.34 13.50
CA GLY A 180 4.58 16.08 12.75
C GLY A 180 5.71 15.91 11.74
N LYS A 181 6.15 16.98 11.05
CA LYS A 181 7.33 16.95 10.16
C LYS A 181 8.61 16.59 10.92
N LEU A 182 8.87 17.24 12.06
CA LEU A 182 10.04 16.96 12.90
C LEU A 182 10.04 15.53 13.43
N PHE A 183 8.87 15.03 13.84
CA PHE A 183 8.70 13.64 14.21
C PHE A 183 9.05 12.71 13.05
N MET A 184 8.52 12.96 11.84
CA MET A 184 8.77 12.11 10.68
C MET A 184 10.24 12.08 10.26
N ILE A 185 10.97 13.20 10.35
CA ILE A 185 12.42 13.22 10.10
C ILE A 185 13.13 12.26 11.05
N SER A 186 12.91 12.46 12.35
CA SER A 186 13.57 11.65 13.39
C SER A 186 13.16 10.17 13.33
N PHE A 187 11.89 9.91 13.03
CA PHE A 187 11.33 8.57 12.88
C PHE A 187 11.95 7.85 11.68
N ASN A 188 12.05 8.51 10.53
CA ASN A 188 12.57 7.91 9.30
C ASN A 188 14.02 7.44 9.48
N ASP A 189 14.88 8.26 10.08
CA ASP A 189 16.28 7.90 10.33
C ASP A 189 16.40 6.58 11.10
N VAL A 190 15.61 6.45 12.16
CA VAL A 190 15.59 5.23 12.98
C VAL A 190 14.92 4.09 12.22
N TYR A 191 13.76 4.32 11.62
CA TYR A 191 12.97 3.31 10.93
C TYR A 191 13.72 2.65 9.78
N TYR A 192 14.34 3.43 8.89
CA TYR A 192 15.08 2.88 7.74
C TYR A 192 16.41 2.24 8.12
N SER A 193 16.94 2.49 9.31
CA SER A 193 18.16 1.82 9.79
C SER A 193 17.98 0.31 10.03
N PHE A 194 16.75 -0.17 10.25
CA PHE A 194 16.48 -1.59 10.54
C PHE A 194 15.34 -2.20 9.71
N SER A 195 14.42 -1.39 9.18
CA SER A 195 13.24 -1.90 8.48
C SER A 195 13.51 -2.77 7.25
N PRO A 196 14.57 -2.57 6.43
CA PRO A 196 14.86 -3.46 5.31
C PRO A 196 15.13 -4.90 5.79
N ALA A 197 15.98 -5.07 6.80
CA ALA A 197 16.34 -6.38 7.34
C ALA A 197 15.13 -7.11 7.95
N ILE A 198 14.24 -6.38 8.63
CA ILE A 198 13.00 -6.96 9.16
C ILE A 198 12.06 -7.38 8.03
N ALA A 199 11.88 -6.53 7.02
CA ALA A 199 11.00 -6.82 5.88
C ALA A 199 11.51 -7.99 5.03
N ASP A 200 12.83 -8.13 4.85
CA ASP A 200 13.45 -9.30 4.22
C ASP A 200 13.12 -10.58 5.02
N TYR A 201 13.31 -10.53 6.35
CA TYR A 201 13.05 -11.69 7.20
C TYR A 201 11.57 -12.08 7.27
N GLU A 202 10.64 -11.13 7.19
CA GLU A 202 9.20 -11.40 7.03
C GLU A 202 8.86 -12.13 5.73
N ARG A 203 9.57 -11.82 4.63
CA ARG A 203 9.37 -12.49 3.33
C ARG A 203 9.86 -13.94 3.36
N GLU A 204 10.93 -14.20 4.09
CA GLU A 204 11.52 -15.55 4.21
C GLU A 204 10.77 -16.43 5.22
N ASN A 205 10.18 -15.85 6.27
CA ASN A 205 9.59 -16.60 7.37
C ASN A 205 8.11 -16.24 7.61
N PRO A 206 7.17 -17.08 7.13
CA PRO A 206 5.73 -16.86 7.33
C PRO A 206 5.29 -16.79 8.80
N VAL A 207 5.97 -17.51 9.70
CA VAL A 207 5.65 -17.46 11.15
C VAL A 207 6.08 -16.13 11.73
N PHE A 208 7.28 -15.66 11.39
CA PHE A 208 7.76 -14.35 11.82
C PHE A 208 6.84 -13.23 11.31
N LYS A 209 6.41 -13.28 10.05
CA LYS A 209 5.42 -12.36 9.49
C LYS A 209 4.12 -12.30 10.30
N GLN A 210 3.61 -13.44 10.76
CA GLN A 210 2.39 -13.46 11.60
C GLN A 210 2.64 -12.85 12.98
N ILE A 211 3.81 -13.07 13.57
CA ILE A 211 4.20 -12.43 14.83
C ILE A 211 4.25 -10.91 14.65
N VAL A 212 4.94 -10.43 13.60
CA VAL A 212 4.99 -9.00 13.27
C VAL A 212 3.57 -8.46 13.07
N LYS A 213 2.71 -9.16 12.33
CA LYS A 213 1.30 -8.78 12.14
C LYS A 213 0.54 -8.61 13.45
N ILE A 214 0.67 -9.56 14.38
CA ILE A 214 0.02 -9.48 15.69
C ILE A 214 0.56 -8.29 16.48
N VAL A 215 1.86 -8.01 16.40
CA VAL A 215 2.51 -6.91 17.10
C VAL A 215 2.13 -5.56 16.51
N ILE A 216 2.10 -5.38 15.19
CA ILE A 216 1.90 -4.04 14.61
C ILE A 216 0.42 -3.66 14.46
N THR A 217 -0.50 -4.62 14.30
CA THR A 217 -1.93 -4.33 14.07
C THR A 217 -2.57 -3.44 15.17
N PRO A 218 -2.36 -3.70 16.49
CA PRO A 218 -2.88 -2.83 17.52
C PRO A 218 -2.23 -1.44 17.49
N MET A 219 -0.93 -1.35 17.19
CA MET A 219 -0.23 -0.08 17.04
C MET A 219 -0.84 0.76 15.91
N LEU A 220 -1.12 0.16 14.74
CA LEU A 220 -1.78 0.86 13.62
C LEU A 220 -3.15 1.40 14.01
N SER A 221 -3.89 0.66 14.83
CA SER A 221 -5.20 1.08 15.33
C SER A 221 -5.08 2.29 16.27
N THR A 222 -4.03 2.38 17.09
CA THR A 222 -3.82 3.57 17.94
C THR A 222 -3.42 4.80 17.13
N LEU A 223 -2.72 4.64 16.00
CA LEU A 223 -2.30 5.74 15.15
C LEU A 223 -3.49 6.47 14.50
N SER A 224 -4.63 5.81 14.30
CA SER A 224 -5.83 6.47 13.77
C SER A 224 -6.37 7.56 14.68
N ILE A 225 -5.99 7.60 15.97
CA ILE A 225 -6.34 8.70 16.90
C ILE A 225 -5.77 10.03 16.40
N LEU A 226 -4.64 10.01 15.70
CA LEU A 226 -4.02 11.22 15.14
C LEU A 226 -4.87 11.85 14.04
N SER A 227 -5.86 11.14 13.46
CA SER A 227 -6.79 11.75 12.51
C SER A 227 -7.74 12.77 13.14
N LEU A 228 -7.75 12.90 14.48
CA LEU A 228 -8.58 13.84 15.22
C LEU A 228 -7.87 15.20 15.46
N SER A 229 -6.66 15.40 14.92
CA SER A 229 -5.90 16.63 15.16
C SER A 229 -6.41 17.84 14.37
N ASP A 230 -7.21 17.64 13.31
CA ASP A 230 -7.75 18.69 12.43
C ASP A 230 -6.72 19.77 12.05
N ASP A 231 -5.54 19.34 11.59
CA ASP A 231 -4.41 20.19 11.18
C ASP A 231 -3.86 21.15 12.27
N SER A 232 -4.28 21.00 13.53
CA SER A 232 -3.84 21.84 14.66
C SER A 232 -2.56 21.32 15.30
N GLU A 233 -1.53 22.16 15.38
CA GLU A 233 -0.25 21.85 16.04
C GLU A 233 -0.39 21.35 17.47
N PHE A 234 -1.21 22.04 18.27
CA PHE A 234 -1.39 21.71 19.68
C PHE A 234 -2.07 20.33 19.84
N MET A 235 -3.07 20.05 19.01
CA MET A 235 -3.77 18.77 19.00
C MET A 235 -2.87 17.65 18.48
N MET A 236 -2.10 17.89 17.41
CA MET A 236 -1.15 16.91 16.87
C MET A 236 -0.13 16.51 17.93
N LEU A 237 0.46 17.48 18.62
CA LEU A 237 1.44 17.22 19.66
C LEU A 237 0.81 16.46 20.85
N GLY A 238 -0.36 16.90 21.31
CA GLY A 238 -1.08 16.25 22.42
C GLY A 238 -1.52 14.82 22.11
N LEU A 239 -2.11 14.60 20.93
CA LEU A 239 -2.52 13.27 20.47
C LEU A 239 -1.31 12.40 20.15
N GLY A 240 -0.25 12.95 19.55
CA GLY A 240 1.03 12.29 19.30
C GLY A 240 1.65 11.72 20.56
N VAL A 241 1.79 12.55 21.60
CA VAL A 241 2.28 12.11 22.92
C VAL A 241 1.35 11.05 23.52
N SER A 242 0.04 11.23 23.41
CA SER A 242 -0.95 10.27 23.93
C SER A 242 -0.83 8.90 23.25
N VAL A 243 -0.67 8.86 21.93
CA VAL A 243 -0.47 7.63 21.16
C VAL A 243 0.85 6.95 21.54
N ILE A 244 1.93 7.70 21.71
CA ILE A 244 3.22 7.15 22.16
C ILE A 244 3.07 6.51 23.54
N LEU A 245 2.47 7.21 24.51
CA LEU A 245 2.23 6.69 25.86
C LEU A 245 1.34 5.45 25.85
N LEU A 246 0.30 5.43 25.01
CA LEU A 246 -0.57 4.28 24.85
C LEU A 246 0.17 3.04 24.33
N ASN A 247 1.03 3.21 23.32
CA ASN A 247 1.85 2.13 22.79
C ASN A 247 2.90 1.63 23.81
N ILE A 248 3.55 2.55 24.55
CA ILE A 248 4.45 2.17 25.66
C ILE A 248 3.70 1.36 26.72
N GLY A 249 2.49 1.80 27.09
CA GLY A 249 1.63 1.08 28.01
C GLY A 249 1.31 -0.33 27.54
N MET A 250 1.00 -0.48 26.25
CA MET A 250 0.61 -1.74 25.64
C MET A 250 1.77 -2.73 25.47
N TYR A 251 2.92 -2.29 24.95
CA TYR A 251 4.03 -3.19 24.60
C TYR A 251 5.08 -3.36 25.70
N LEU A 252 5.16 -2.44 26.67
CA LEU A 252 6.13 -2.53 27.77
C LEU A 252 5.44 -2.76 29.11
N VAL A 253 4.53 -1.85 29.50
CA VAL A 253 3.99 -1.85 30.87
C VAL A 253 3.09 -3.06 31.13
N ALA A 254 2.14 -3.35 30.23
CA ALA A 254 1.20 -4.45 30.40
C ALA A 254 1.91 -5.83 30.46
N PRO A 255 2.83 -6.18 29.53
CA PRO A 255 3.60 -7.43 29.63
C PRO A 255 4.42 -7.53 30.91
N VAL A 256 5.09 -6.45 31.34
CA VAL A 256 5.89 -6.45 32.59
C VAL A 256 5.01 -6.73 33.81
N ILE A 257 3.83 -6.09 33.91
CA ILE A 257 2.90 -6.34 35.02
C ILE A 257 2.43 -7.80 35.02
N VAL A 258 2.12 -8.36 33.85
CA VAL A 258 1.73 -9.77 33.72
C VAL A 258 2.85 -10.70 34.18
N ILE A 259 4.08 -10.47 33.73
CA ILE A 259 5.26 -11.27 34.12
C ILE A 259 5.48 -11.19 35.63
N VAL A 260 5.47 -9.99 36.22
CA VAL A 260 5.65 -9.82 37.68
C VAL A 260 4.54 -10.49 38.48
N LYS A 261 3.29 -10.43 38.01
CA LYS A 261 2.16 -11.11 38.67
C LYS A 261 2.30 -12.62 38.61
N ILE A 262 2.75 -13.16 37.47
CA ILE A 262 3.01 -14.60 37.32
C ILE A 262 4.17 -15.01 38.22
N ALA A 263 5.28 -14.28 38.21
CA ALA A 263 6.47 -14.56 39.01
C ALA A 263 6.25 -14.43 40.52
N LYS A 264 5.24 -13.67 40.97
CA LYS A 264 4.83 -13.61 42.39
C LYS A 264 3.87 -14.73 42.79
N LYS A 265 3.27 -15.43 41.83
CA LYS A 265 2.29 -16.50 42.04
C LYS A 265 2.95 -17.88 42.07
N PHE A 266 4.16 -18.00 41.54
CA PHE A 266 5.05 -19.14 41.63
C PHE A 266 6.21 -18.81 42.58
#